data_AF-A0A372RI80-F1
#
_entry.id   AF-A0A372RI80-F1
#
_cell.length_a   1.000
_cell.length_b   1.000
_cell.length_c   1.000
_cell.angle_alpha   90.00
_cell.angle_beta   90.00
_cell.angle_gamma   90.00
#
_symmetry.space_group_name_H-M   'P 1'
#
loop_
_entity.id
_entity.type
_entity.pdbx_description
1 polymer ?
#
loop_
_entity_poly.entity_id
_entity_poly.type
_entity_poly.pdbx_seq_one_letter_code
_entity_poly.pdbx_strand_id
1 'polypeptide(L)'
;MQSLLHEIRSEIFKFIDTPISFILTDRKWYAVSQDPHARGEWLIYKYGRSHALFHDVRLGNDFLTLDVVQALLARNALISRYFIQRLLMQFGSYDDKLIERKIQHNVNQIDFDRIRDFKNKLRSPWA
;
A
#
# COMPACT_ATOMS: atom_id res chain seq x y z
N MET A 1 -9.86 -28.10 19.43
CA MET A 1 -10.79 -27.34 18.57
C MET A 1 -10.98 -28.14 17.29
N GLN A 2 -12.20 -28.63 17.01
CA GLN A 2 -12.54 -29.36 15.78
C GLN A 2 -11.95 -28.65 14.56
N SER A 3 -11.48 -29.41 13.56
CA SER A 3 -10.80 -28.84 12.40
C SER A 3 -11.78 -28.00 11.58
N LEU A 4 -11.82 -26.69 11.86
CA LEU A 4 -12.43 -25.72 10.95
C LEU A 4 -11.84 -25.91 9.55
N LEU A 5 -12.66 -25.79 8.51
CA LEU A 5 -12.18 -25.75 7.13
C LEU A 5 -11.36 -24.48 6.88
N HIS A 6 -10.46 -24.51 5.90
CA HIS A 6 -9.57 -23.37 5.59
C HIS A 6 -10.37 -22.14 5.18
N GLU A 7 -11.41 -22.35 4.38
CA GLU A 7 -12.32 -21.33 3.86
C GLU A 7 -13.00 -20.57 5.00
N ILE A 8 -13.48 -21.29 6.02
CA ILE A 8 -14.11 -20.68 7.19
C ILE A 8 -13.08 -19.89 8.02
N ARG A 9 -11.82 -20.34 8.09
CA ARG A 9 -10.78 -19.55 8.75
C ARG A 9 -10.46 -18.29 7.97
N SER A 10 -10.36 -18.36 6.64
CA SER A 10 -10.16 -17.18 5.79
C SER A 10 -11.29 -16.16 6.01
N GLU A 11 -12.52 -16.66 6.11
CA GLU A 11 -13.67 -15.80 6.39
C GLU A 11 -13.66 -15.16 7.76
N ILE A 12 -13.18 -15.85 8.80
CA ILE A 12 -12.98 -15.24 10.12
C ILE A 12 -11.80 -14.27 10.09
N PHE A 13 -10.73 -14.60 9.36
CA PHE A 13 -9.48 -13.85 9.34
C PHE A 13 -9.69 -12.40 8.92
N LYS A 14 -10.58 -12.13 7.96
CA LYS A 14 -10.85 -10.75 7.49
C LYS A 14 -11.42 -9.82 8.57
N PHE A 15 -12.06 -10.37 9.60
CA PHE A 15 -12.62 -9.61 10.72
C PHE A 15 -11.62 -9.38 11.87
N ILE A 16 -10.41 -9.94 11.78
CA ILE A 16 -9.39 -9.77 12.82
C ILE A 16 -8.72 -8.41 12.66
N ASP A 17 -8.85 -7.53 13.65
CA ASP A 17 -8.25 -6.19 13.59
C ASP A 17 -6.72 -6.22 13.48
N THR A 18 -6.07 -7.06 14.30
CA THR A 18 -4.61 -7.16 14.38
C THR A 18 -4.18 -8.62 14.22
N PRO A 19 -3.95 -9.11 12.99
CA PRO A 19 -3.64 -10.51 12.73
C PRO A 19 -2.35 -11.00 13.37
N ILE A 20 -1.37 -10.10 13.63
CA ILE A 20 -0.01 -10.50 14.03
C ILE A 20 0.02 -11.34 15.31
N SER A 21 -0.80 -11.01 16.31
CA SER A 21 -0.85 -11.77 17.55
C SER A 21 -1.37 -13.19 17.31
N PHE A 22 -2.39 -13.35 16.45
CA PHE A 22 -2.98 -14.65 16.16
C PHE A 22 -2.03 -15.56 15.38
N ILE A 23 -1.37 -15.01 14.34
CA ILE A 23 -0.45 -15.79 13.48
C ILE A 23 0.79 -16.25 14.24
N LEU A 24 1.24 -15.50 15.25
CA LEU A 24 2.39 -15.87 16.07
C LEU A 24 2.06 -17.00 17.07
N THR A 25 0.80 -17.12 17.48
CA THR A 25 0.37 -18.10 18.50
C THR A 25 -0.16 -19.41 17.92
N ASP A 26 -0.61 -19.44 16.67
CA ASP A 26 -1.28 -20.60 16.08
C ASP A 26 -0.87 -20.83 14.62
N ARG A 27 -0.36 -22.03 14.33
CA ARG A 27 0.12 -22.43 13.00
C ARG A 27 -0.97 -22.44 11.92
N LYS A 28 -2.24 -22.70 12.28
CA LYS A 28 -3.36 -22.70 11.34
C LYS A 28 -3.71 -21.27 10.92
N TRP A 29 -3.70 -20.33 11.87
CA TRP A 29 -3.86 -18.91 11.56
C TRP A 29 -2.67 -18.35 10.80
N TYR A 30 -1.45 -18.81 11.13
CA TYR A 30 -0.28 -18.53 10.32
C TYR A 30 -0.47 -19.01 8.87
N ALA A 31 -0.91 -20.25 8.64
CA ALA A 31 -1.14 -20.78 7.30
C ALA A 31 -2.18 -19.95 6.51
N VAL A 32 -3.27 -19.53 7.16
CA VAL A 32 -4.26 -18.62 6.56
C VAL A 32 -3.63 -17.27 6.22
N SER A 33 -2.77 -16.75 7.09
CA SER A 33 -2.05 -15.51 6.80
C SER A 33 -1.02 -15.64 5.68
N GLN A 34 -0.64 -16.85 5.25
CA GLN A 34 0.22 -17.03 4.08
C GLN A 34 -0.57 -17.08 2.77
N ASP A 35 -1.90 -17.21 2.82
CA ASP A 35 -2.77 -17.20 1.66
C ASP A 35 -2.92 -15.77 1.09
N PRO A 36 -2.47 -15.50 -0.16
CA PRO A 36 -2.57 -14.19 -0.77
C PRO A 36 -4.02 -13.68 -0.91
N HIS A 37 -4.97 -14.59 -1.15
CA HIS A 37 -6.38 -14.23 -1.27
C HIS A 37 -6.98 -13.83 0.08
N ALA A 38 -6.58 -14.50 1.17
CA ALA A 38 -7.01 -14.14 2.52
C ALA A 38 -6.44 -12.77 2.94
N ARG A 39 -5.16 -12.49 2.63
CA ARG A 39 -4.54 -11.18 2.85
C ARG A 39 -5.24 -10.07 2.06
N GLY A 40 -5.48 -10.31 0.77
CA GLY A 40 -6.17 -9.36 -0.10
C GLY A 40 -7.58 -9.07 0.39
N GLU A 41 -8.30 -10.09 0.86
CA GLU A 41 -9.62 -9.92 1.46
C GLU A 41 -9.58 -9.08 2.74
N TRP A 42 -8.67 -9.39 3.65
CA TRP A 42 -8.47 -8.64 4.89
C TRP A 42 -8.17 -7.16 4.61
N LEU A 43 -7.29 -6.86 3.65
CA LEU A 43 -6.98 -5.48 3.24
C LEU A 43 -8.20 -4.73 2.71
N ILE A 44 -8.98 -5.37 1.84
CA ILE A 44 -10.19 -4.77 1.26
C ILE A 44 -11.25 -4.57 2.34
N TYR A 45 -11.43 -5.54 3.24
CA TYR A 45 -12.38 -5.42 4.34
C TYR A 45 -12.00 -4.28 5.29
N LYS A 46 -10.71 -4.19 5.67
CA LYS A 46 -10.22 -3.22 6.64
C LYS A 46 -10.13 -1.78 6.12
N TYR A 47 -9.70 -1.60 4.87
CA TYR A 47 -9.39 -0.26 4.32
C TYR A 47 -10.28 0.16 3.14
N GLY A 48 -11.09 -0.76 2.61
CA GLY A 48 -11.87 -0.57 1.40
C GLY A 48 -11.04 -0.72 0.12
N ARG A 49 -11.73 -0.98 -0.98
CA ARG A 49 -11.12 -1.24 -2.31
C ARG A 49 -10.20 -0.12 -2.80
N SER A 50 -10.54 1.13 -2.48
CA SER A 50 -9.79 2.32 -2.95
C SER A 50 -8.44 2.52 -2.26
N HIS A 51 -8.27 1.98 -1.06
CA HIS A 51 -7.07 2.19 -0.24
C HIS A 51 -6.29 0.90 0.03
N ALA A 52 -6.84 -0.26 -0.33
CA ALA A 52 -6.21 -1.56 -0.08
C ALA A 52 -4.76 -1.61 -0.58
N LEU A 53 -4.50 -1.23 -1.84
CA LEU A 53 -3.14 -1.21 -2.41
C LEU A 53 -2.20 -0.21 -1.72
N PHE A 54 -2.72 0.96 -1.32
CA PHE A 54 -1.92 1.94 -0.59
C PHE A 54 -1.48 1.38 0.77
N HIS A 55 -2.39 0.73 1.49
CA HIS A 55 -2.09 0.15 2.79
C HIS A 55 -1.26 -1.13 2.69
N ASP A 56 -1.41 -1.91 1.62
CA ASP A 56 -0.54 -3.06 1.32
C ASP A 56 0.93 -2.64 1.26
N VAL A 57 1.23 -1.63 0.44
CA VAL A 57 2.59 -1.05 0.35
C VAL A 57 3.04 -0.45 1.69
N ARG A 58 2.14 0.19 2.44
CA ARG A 58 2.46 0.77 3.76
C ARG A 58 2.85 -0.29 4.80
N LEU A 59 2.28 -1.50 4.71
CA LEU A 59 2.60 -2.61 5.62
C LEU A 59 3.97 -3.24 5.35
N GLY A 60 4.58 -2.94 4.19
CA GLY A 60 5.94 -3.33 3.87
C GLY A 60 6.08 -4.78 3.41
N ASN A 61 7.34 -5.21 3.24
CA ASN A 61 7.69 -6.46 2.54
C ASN A 61 7.16 -7.74 3.19
N ASP A 62 6.86 -7.72 4.49
CA ASP A 62 6.30 -8.88 5.18
C ASP A 62 4.86 -9.18 4.71
N PHE A 63 4.15 -8.13 4.27
CA PHE A 63 2.78 -8.22 3.80
C PHE A 63 2.69 -8.16 2.26
N LEU A 64 3.46 -7.25 1.65
CA LEU A 64 3.47 -6.95 0.23
C LEU A 64 4.22 -8.04 -0.56
N THR A 65 3.45 -8.91 -1.22
CA THR A 65 3.98 -9.86 -2.21
C THR A 65 3.29 -9.67 -3.56
N LEU A 66 3.92 -10.14 -4.64
CA LEU A 66 3.33 -10.06 -5.98
C LEU A 66 1.96 -10.76 -6.03
N ASP A 67 1.84 -11.91 -5.35
CA ASP A 67 0.60 -12.67 -5.29
C ASP A 67 -0.52 -11.91 -4.56
N VAL A 68 -0.18 -11.16 -3.51
CA VAL A 68 -1.16 -10.31 -2.78
C VAL A 68 -1.64 -9.18 -3.68
N VAL A 69 -0.73 -8.52 -4.41
CA VAL A 69 -1.09 -7.48 -5.38
C VAL A 69 -1.99 -8.04 -6.48
N GLN A 70 -1.67 -9.21 -7.03
CA GLN A 70 -2.51 -9.89 -8.02
C GLN A 70 -3.88 -10.23 -7.45
N ALA A 71 -3.94 -10.76 -6.22
CA ALA A 71 -5.20 -11.08 -5.54
C ALA A 71 -6.07 -9.83 -5.30
N LEU A 72 -5.46 -8.69 -4.96
CA LEU A 72 -6.14 -7.40 -4.82
C LEU A 72 -6.73 -6.92 -6.14
N LEU A 73 -5.94 -6.96 -7.22
CA LEU A 73 -6.40 -6.56 -8.56
C LEU A 73 -7.53 -7.46 -9.06
N ALA A 74 -7.43 -8.78 -8.86
CA ALA A 74 -8.49 -9.74 -9.19
C ALA A 74 -9.79 -9.47 -8.41
N ARG A 75 -9.71 -8.86 -7.22
CA ARG A 75 -10.84 -8.45 -6.37
C ARG A 75 -11.31 -7.01 -6.62
N ASN A 76 -10.90 -6.40 -7.73
CA ASN A 76 -11.23 -5.02 -8.11
C ASN A 76 -10.78 -3.97 -7.08
N ALA A 77 -9.62 -4.18 -6.44
CA ALA A 77 -8.96 -3.10 -5.71
C ALA A 77 -8.62 -1.97 -6.70
N LEU A 78 -8.94 -0.73 -6.31
CA LEU A 78 -8.74 0.41 -7.19
C LEU A 78 -7.34 0.98 -6.98
N ILE A 79 -6.66 1.25 -8.08
CA ILE A 79 -5.43 2.03 -8.09
C ILE A 79 -5.83 3.50 -8.04
N SER A 80 -5.87 4.08 -6.84
CA SER A 80 -6.25 5.49 -6.69
C SER A 80 -5.23 6.42 -7.37
N ARG A 81 -5.70 7.56 -7.89
CA ARG A 81 -4.82 8.61 -8.44
C ARG A 81 -3.75 9.02 -7.43
N TYR A 82 -4.14 9.14 -6.16
CA TYR A 82 -3.22 9.48 -5.08
C TYR A 82 -2.13 8.41 -4.93
N PHE A 83 -2.49 7.13 -4.96
CA PHE A 83 -1.51 6.04 -4.90
C PHE A 83 -0.52 6.08 -6.07
N ILE A 84 -0.97 6.28 -7.31
CA ILE A 84 -0.08 6.47 -8.46
C ILE A 84 0.83 7.68 -8.27
N GLN A 85 0.29 8.81 -7.81
CA GLN A 85 1.11 9.99 -7.53
C GLN A 85 2.21 9.68 -6.53
N ARG A 86 1.91 8.94 -5.46
CA ARG A 86 2.91 8.51 -4.47
C ARG A 86 3.96 7.59 -5.07
N LEU A 87 3.56 6.63 -5.92
CA LEU A 87 4.49 5.75 -6.63
C LEU A 87 5.39 6.52 -7.59
N LEU A 88 4.83 7.42 -8.39
CA LEU A 88 5.59 8.27 -9.31
C LEU A 88 6.52 9.22 -8.56
N MET A 89 6.10 9.72 -7.39
CA MET A 89 6.98 10.56 -6.58
C MET A 89 8.21 9.81 -6.07
N GLN A 90 8.05 8.53 -5.75
CA GLN A 90 9.09 7.69 -5.15
C GLN A 90 10.00 7.03 -6.20
N PHE A 91 9.41 6.55 -7.30
CA PHE A 91 10.09 5.71 -8.29
C PHE A 91 10.11 6.32 -9.70
N GLY A 92 9.32 7.37 -9.94
CA GLY A 92 9.25 8.01 -11.24
C GLY A 92 10.49 8.85 -11.53
N SER A 93 10.90 8.85 -12.79
CA SER A 93 11.82 9.84 -13.31
C SER A 93 11.09 11.17 -13.44
N TYR A 94 11.67 12.22 -12.87
CA TYR A 94 11.15 13.57 -13.08
C TYR A 94 11.71 14.12 -14.38
N ASP A 95 10.84 14.67 -15.22
CA ASP A 95 11.27 15.47 -16.36
C ASP A 95 11.63 16.88 -15.87
N ASP A 96 12.93 17.19 -15.88
CA ASP A 96 13.48 18.47 -15.45
C ASP A 96 12.84 19.65 -16.20
N LYS A 97 12.49 19.48 -17.49
CA LYS A 97 11.83 20.53 -18.28
C LYS A 97 10.41 20.81 -17.80
N LEU A 98 9.73 19.77 -17.29
CA LEU A 98 8.37 19.87 -16.77
C LEU A 98 8.37 20.53 -15.38
N ILE A 99 9.38 20.24 -14.56
CA ILE A 99 9.64 20.96 -13.30
C ILE A 99 9.92 22.44 -13.60
N GLU A 100 10.80 22.74 -14.55
CA GLU A 100 11.14 24.10 -14.93
C GLU A 100 9.92 24.88 -15.43
N ARG A 101 9.08 24.28 -16.28
CA ARG A 101 7.83 24.90 -16.74
C ARG A 101 6.82 25.11 -15.61
N LYS A 102 6.71 24.18 -14.66
CA LYS A 102 5.84 24.34 -13.47
C LYS A 102 6.32 25.49 -12.58
N ILE A 103 7.63 25.68 -12.48
CA ILE A 103 8.25 26.83 -11.80
C ILE A 103 7.87 28.09 -12.58
N GLN A 104 8.16 28.18 -13.88
CA GLN A 104 7.88 29.36 -14.71
C GLN A 104 6.40 29.79 -14.73
N HIS A 105 5.45 28.84 -14.71
CA HIS A 105 4.02 29.17 -14.70
C HIS A 105 3.49 29.60 -13.32
N ASN A 106 4.12 29.20 -12.22
CA ASN A 106 3.69 29.55 -10.86
C ASN A 106 4.41 30.79 -10.30
N VAL A 107 5.23 31.50 -11.10
CA VAL A 107 6.14 32.59 -10.69
C VAL A 107 5.47 33.72 -9.90
N ASN A 108 4.16 33.90 -9.97
CA ASN A 108 3.46 34.86 -9.11
C ASN A 108 3.41 34.45 -7.60
N GLN A 109 3.94 33.29 -7.22
CA GLN A 109 3.96 32.79 -5.82
C GLN A 109 5.26 32.09 -5.39
N ILE A 110 6.38 32.27 -6.10
CA ILE A 110 7.57 31.42 -5.87
C ILE A 110 8.57 32.07 -4.92
N ASP A 111 8.60 31.50 -3.72
CA ASP A 111 9.71 31.56 -2.78
C ASP A 111 10.76 30.49 -3.16
N PHE A 112 11.96 30.93 -3.55
CA PHE A 112 13.05 30.05 -3.99
C PHE A 112 13.50 29.09 -2.87
N ASP A 113 13.28 29.44 -1.61
CA ASP A 113 13.57 28.57 -0.47
C ASP A 113 12.65 27.36 -0.41
N ARG A 114 11.37 27.54 -0.76
CA ARG A 114 10.41 26.44 -0.87
C ARG A 114 10.79 25.42 -1.93
N ILE A 115 11.35 25.86 -3.05
CA ILE A 115 11.77 24.95 -4.14
C ILE A 115 12.98 24.12 -3.72
N ARG A 116 13.95 24.75 -3.05
CA ARG A 116 15.13 24.08 -2.49
C ARG A 116 14.73 23.08 -1.41
N ASP A 117 13.83 23.46 -0.51
CA ASP A 117 13.28 22.58 0.52
C ASP A 117 12.48 21.41 -0.07
N PHE A 118 11.74 21.62 -1.15
CA PHE A 118 11.01 20.56 -1.84
C PHE A 118 11.97 19.55 -2.48
N LYS A 119 13.01 20.02 -3.17
CA LYS A 119 14.08 19.16 -3.72
C LYS A 119 14.84 18.41 -2.62
N ASN A 120 15.10 19.05 -1.46
CA ASN A 120 15.77 18.41 -0.33
C ASN A 120 14.87 17.39 0.38
N LYS A 121 13.57 17.66 0.55
CA LYS A 121 12.58 16.68 1.06
C LYS A 121 12.39 15.49 0.13
N LEU A 122 12.55 15.68 -1.17
CA LEU A 122 12.48 14.62 -2.19
C LEU A 122 13.71 13.69 -2.16
N ARG A 123 14.87 14.18 -1.70
CA ARG A 123 16.10 13.38 -1.55
C ARG A 123 16.20 12.64 -0.22
N SER A 124 15.34 12.96 0.75
CA SER A 124 15.28 12.22 2.01
C SER A 124 14.58 10.88 1.76
N PRO A 125 15.20 9.74 2.10
CA PRO A 125 14.48 8.49 2.18
C PRO A 125 13.38 8.69 3.23
N TRP A 126 12.15 8.28 2.92
CA TRP A 126 11.08 8.21 3.93
C TRP A 126 11.18 6.89 4.71
N ALA A 127 12.40 6.58 5.17
CA ALA A 127 12.77 5.58 6.15
C ALA A 127 13.95 6.11 6.95
#